data_AF-A0A7X9Q9F8-F1
#
_entry.id   AF-A0A7X9Q9F8-F1
#
_cell.length_a   1.000
_cell.length_b   1.000
_cell.length_c   1.000
_cell.angle_alpha   90.00
_cell.angle_beta   90.00
_cell.angle_gamma   90.00
#
_symmetry.space_group_name_H-M   'P 1'
#
loop_
_entity.id
_entity.type
_entity.pdbx_description
1 polymer ?
#
loop_
_entity_poly.entity_id
_entity_poly.type
_entity_poly.pdbx_seq_one_letter_code
_entity_poly.pdbx_strand_id
1 'polypeptide(L)'
;MELLYTLESLRNGLFDKFFTYITILGEEGALLLVVMLVYWCINKKQGLYILYLGLLNSGINACLKLVFRIPRPWVKDSDFTIVEAARGEATGYSFPSGHTQNAAAYLGGIARLSKNKILKAFIIMLILLVALSRMYLGVHTPVDVGVSLVIGLLFVFIAYPFFNQREDKIHWAFAFLIFILLLSVLFIEFYHFPQDVDLANLSNGKKNIYLTLGASLGMVLTYYIDKRYIKFDTKAVWWVQMIKLVVGIALVMGFRIFSKEPLLKLCNGSEIANGIRYFSMMIIAGILWPLSFKWLNKLSNKNN
;
A
#
# COMPACT_ATOMS: atom_id res chain seq x y z
N MET A 1 4.74 -24.35 13.61
CA MET A 1 4.49 -23.57 14.85
C MET A 1 5.76 -23.41 15.68
N GLU A 2 6.66 -24.40 15.71
CA GLU A 2 7.95 -24.36 16.46
C GLU A 2 8.70 -23.02 16.40
N LEU A 3 9.00 -22.49 15.21
CA LEU A 3 9.67 -21.19 15.08
C LEU A 3 8.91 -20.04 15.75
N LEU A 4 7.57 -20.04 15.68
CA LEU A 4 6.77 -19.00 16.31
C LEU A 4 6.83 -19.11 17.84
N TYR A 5 6.84 -20.32 18.39
CA TYR A 5 7.04 -20.53 19.83
C TYR A 5 8.44 -20.10 20.28
N THR A 6 9.47 -20.34 19.46
CA THR A 6 10.81 -19.79 19.73
C THR A 6 10.77 -18.26 19.78
N LEU A 7 10.14 -17.61 18.82
CA LEU A 7 10.01 -16.15 18.80
C LEU A 7 9.15 -15.61 19.95
N GLU A 8 8.10 -16.34 20.33
CA GLU A 8 7.28 -16.05 21.51
C GLU A 8 8.11 -16.09 22.79
N SER A 9 8.99 -17.07 22.95
CA SER A 9 9.87 -17.16 24.13
C SER A 9 10.86 -15.99 24.26
N LEU A 10 11.13 -15.27 23.17
CA LEU A 10 12.00 -14.09 23.15
C LEU A 10 11.26 -12.80 23.51
N ARG A 11 9.93 -12.85 23.71
CA ARG A 11 9.13 -11.66 23.94
C ARG A 11 9.44 -10.97 25.25
N ASN A 12 9.59 -9.66 25.17
CA ASN A 12 9.80 -8.79 26.32
C ASN A 12 9.46 -7.35 25.94
N GLY A 13 9.27 -6.49 26.95
CA GLY A 13 8.81 -5.12 26.71
C GLY A 13 9.70 -4.26 25.81
N LEU A 14 11.00 -4.55 25.69
CA LEU A 14 11.91 -3.84 24.78
C LEU A 14 11.70 -4.30 23.33
N PHE A 15 11.78 -5.61 23.09
CA PHE A 15 11.62 -6.17 21.74
C PHE A 15 10.20 -6.02 21.21
N ASP A 16 9.18 -6.09 22.07
CA ASP A 16 7.79 -5.85 21.69
C ASP A 16 7.59 -4.45 21.13
N LYS A 17 8.13 -3.43 21.81
CA LYS A 17 8.11 -2.04 21.32
C LYS A 17 8.91 -1.91 20.04
N PHE A 18 10.13 -2.45 19.99
CA PHE A 18 10.98 -2.40 18.81
C PHE A 18 10.27 -2.97 17.58
N PHE A 19 9.74 -4.19 17.66
CA PHE A 19 9.06 -4.82 16.54
C PHE A 19 7.71 -4.18 16.20
N THR A 20 7.01 -3.61 17.17
CA THR A 20 5.81 -2.79 16.94
C THR A 20 6.14 -1.53 16.13
N TYR A 21 7.25 -0.84 16.42
CA TYR A 21 7.67 0.32 15.61
C TYR A 21 8.19 -0.09 14.23
N ILE A 22 8.99 -1.16 14.16
CA ILE A 22 9.51 -1.66 12.89
C ILE A 22 8.37 -2.04 11.94
N THR A 23 7.29 -2.64 12.44
CA THR A 23 6.19 -3.06 11.56
C THR A 23 5.46 -1.89 10.89
N ILE A 24 5.53 -0.67 11.43
CA ILE A 24 4.92 0.53 10.82
C ILE A 24 5.51 0.78 9.42
N LEU A 25 6.76 0.39 9.17
CA LEU A 25 7.39 0.51 7.86
C LEU A 25 6.75 -0.39 6.78
N GLY A 26 5.94 -1.37 7.18
CA GLY A 26 5.12 -2.19 6.28
C GLY A 26 3.67 -1.72 6.17
N GLU A 27 3.26 -0.71 6.94
CA GLU A 27 1.90 -0.17 6.89
C GLU A 27 1.69 0.68 5.63
N GLU A 28 0.54 0.50 4.99
CA GLU A 28 0.18 1.22 3.76
C GLU A 28 0.19 2.74 3.99
N GLY A 29 -0.25 3.21 5.16
CA GLY A 29 -0.28 4.63 5.50
C GLY A 29 1.10 5.28 5.50
N ALA A 30 2.07 4.65 6.18
CA ALA A 30 3.45 5.17 6.23
C ALA A 30 4.10 5.16 4.84
N LEU A 31 3.90 4.10 4.06
CA LEU A 31 4.44 3.97 2.71
C LEU A 31 3.79 4.95 1.72
N LEU A 32 2.51 5.27 1.90
CA LEU A 32 1.83 6.28 1.08
C LEU A 32 2.44 7.67 1.25
N LEU A 33 2.88 8.06 2.45
CA LEU A 33 3.59 9.33 2.67
C LEU A 33 4.89 9.39 1.88
N VAL A 34 5.63 8.28 1.82
CA VAL A 34 6.85 8.17 1.01
C VAL A 34 6.51 8.29 -0.49
N VAL A 35 5.44 7.65 -0.95
CA VAL A 35 4.97 7.80 -2.34
C VAL A 35 4.62 9.24 -2.67
N MET A 36 3.91 9.95 -1.79
CA MET A 36 3.55 11.36 -1.99
C MET A 36 4.80 12.24 -2.10
N LEU A 37 5.78 12.04 -1.22
CA LEU A 37 7.07 12.73 -1.29
C LEU A 37 7.77 12.48 -2.63
N VAL A 38 7.88 11.21 -3.05
CA VAL A 38 8.57 10.87 -4.31
C VAL A 38 7.81 11.44 -5.51
N TYR A 39 6.49 11.30 -5.52
CA TYR A 39 5.64 11.69 -6.65
C TYR A 39 5.57 13.22 -6.85
N TRP A 40 5.42 13.99 -5.77
CA TRP A 40 5.29 15.44 -5.86
C TRP A 40 6.61 16.19 -5.89
N CYS A 41 7.65 15.70 -5.20
CA CYS A 41 8.83 16.49 -4.90
C CYS A 41 10.13 15.96 -5.51
N ILE A 42 10.21 14.66 -5.85
CA ILE A 42 11.47 14.03 -6.31
C ILE A 42 11.39 13.66 -7.78
N ASN A 43 10.53 12.72 -8.13
CA ASN A 43 10.38 12.22 -9.49
C ASN A 43 9.02 11.55 -9.69
N LYS A 44 8.17 12.17 -10.50
CA LYS A 44 6.81 11.69 -10.75
C LYS A 44 6.74 10.28 -11.33
N LYS A 45 7.68 9.89 -12.21
CA LYS A 45 7.70 8.55 -12.80
C LYS A 45 8.03 7.49 -11.76
N GLN A 46 8.98 7.79 -10.88
CA GLN A 46 9.35 6.91 -9.78
C GLN A 46 8.22 6.78 -8.75
N GLY A 47 7.57 7.90 -8.40
CA GLY A 47 6.42 7.88 -7.50
C GLY A 47 5.26 7.06 -8.07
N LEU A 48 4.97 7.22 -9.38
CA LEU A 48 3.97 6.43 -10.09
C LEU A 48 4.31 4.93 -10.10
N TYR A 49 5.58 4.57 -10.34
CA TYR A 49 6.03 3.18 -10.28
C TYR A 49 5.84 2.56 -8.89
N ILE A 50 6.22 3.26 -7.83
CA ILE A 50 6.07 2.76 -6.46
C ILE A 50 4.58 2.65 -6.09
N LEU A 51 3.75 3.62 -6.48
CA LEU A 51 2.30 3.56 -6.29
C LEU A 51 1.69 2.35 -7.01
N TYR A 52 2.10 2.10 -8.27
CA TYR A 52 1.65 0.95 -9.05
C TYR A 52 1.96 -0.36 -8.32
N LEU A 53 3.21 -0.52 -7.85
CA LEU A 53 3.63 -1.70 -7.11
C LEU A 53 2.78 -1.93 -5.87
N GLY A 54 2.48 -0.86 -5.15
CA GLY A 54 1.60 -0.90 -3.99
C GLY A 54 0.21 -1.40 -4.31
N LEU A 55 -0.45 -0.78 -5.28
CA LEU A 55 -1.82 -1.14 -5.67
C LEU A 55 -1.91 -2.56 -6.22
N LEU A 56 -0.95 -2.97 -7.05
CA LEU A 56 -0.90 -4.34 -7.57
C LEU A 56 -0.74 -5.36 -6.43
N ASN A 57 0.15 -5.10 -5.48
CA ASN A 57 0.36 -5.99 -4.35
C ASN A 57 -0.84 -6.02 -3.40
N SER A 58 -1.44 -4.88 -3.06
CA SER A 58 -2.64 -4.82 -2.22
C SER A 58 -3.80 -5.59 -2.85
N GLY A 59 -4.02 -5.45 -4.15
CA GLY A 59 -5.06 -6.17 -4.89
C GLY A 59 -4.87 -7.68 -4.83
N ILE A 60 -3.64 -8.14 -5.13
CA ILE A 60 -3.30 -9.57 -5.10
C ILE A 60 -3.35 -10.11 -3.67
N ASN A 61 -2.87 -9.36 -2.68
CA ASN A 61 -2.92 -9.74 -1.28
C ASN A 61 -4.37 -9.93 -0.81
N ALA A 62 -5.25 -8.98 -1.12
CA ALA A 62 -6.67 -9.05 -0.75
C ALA A 62 -7.37 -10.25 -1.41
N CYS A 63 -7.09 -10.49 -2.70
CA CYS A 63 -7.62 -11.64 -3.42
C CYS A 63 -7.15 -12.97 -2.81
N LEU A 64 -5.83 -13.15 -2.62
CA LEU A 64 -5.27 -14.39 -2.05
C LEU A 64 -5.78 -14.64 -0.62
N LYS A 65 -5.95 -13.60 0.20
CA LYS A 65 -6.58 -13.73 1.53
C LYS A 65 -7.96 -14.36 1.46
N LEU A 66 -8.81 -13.96 0.52
CA LEU A 66 -10.17 -14.49 0.36
C LEU A 66 -10.21 -15.85 -0.35
N VAL A 67 -9.22 -16.17 -1.18
CA VAL A 67 -9.08 -17.50 -1.78
C VAL A 67 -8.68 -18.53 -0.72
N PHE A 68 -7.58 -18.27 -0.01
CA PHE A 68 -6.98 -19.25 0.91
C PHE A 68 -7.62 -19.27 2.29
N ARG A 69 -8.15 -18.15 2.78
CA ARG A 69 -8.87 -18.04 4.06
C ARG A 69 -8.12 -18.65 5.26
N ILE A 70 -6.79 -18.57 5.23
CA ILE A 70 -5.95 -19.20 6.26
C ILE A 70 -6.12 -18.44 7.58
N PRO A 71 -6.56 -19.09 8.67
CA PRO A 71 -6.68 -18.45 9.97
C PRO A 71 -5.31 -18.05 10.53
N ARG A 72 -5.32 -17.05 11.40
CA ARG A 72 -4.12 -16.50 12.05
C ARG A 72 -3.52 -17.50 13.04
N PRO A 73 -2.24 -17.39 13.41
CA PRO A 73 -1.59 -18.32 14.34
C PRO A 73 -2.37 -18.51 15.64
N TRP A 74 -2.78 -17.42 16.30
CA TRP A 74 -3.56 -17.45 17.56
C TRP A 74 -4.99 -17.99 17.42
N VAL A 75 -5.51 -18.14 16.19
CA VAL A 75 -6.81 -18.78 15.93
C VAL A 75 -6.64 -20.28 15.71
N LYS A 76 -5.49 -20.69 15.14
CA LYS A 76 -5.16 -22.10 14.92
C LYS A 76 -4.76 -22.82 16.20
N ASP A 77 -4.17 -22.07 17.13
CA ASP A 77 -3.61 -22.59 18.36
C ASP A 77 -3.95 -21.62 19.49
N SER A 78 -4.78 -22.06 20.44
CA SER A 78 -5.25 -21.24 21.57
C SER A 78 -4.16 -20.99 22.61
N ASP A 79 -3.14 -21.85 22.66
CA ASP A 79 -2.05 -21.77 23.64
C ASP A 79 -0.96 -20.81 23.15
N PHE A 80 -0.96 -20.46 21.86
CA PHE A 80 -0.02 -19.52 21.27
C PHE A 80 -0.42 -18.07 21.56
N THR A 81 0.43 -17.33 22.28
CA THR A 81 0.17 -15.92 22.59
C THR A 81 0.67 -14.99 21.46
N ILE A 82 0.22 -13.74 21.45
CA ILE A 82 0.71 -12.70 20.54
C ILE A 82 1.10 -11.44 21.32
N VAL A 83 1.79 -10.52 20.65
CA VAL A 83 1.93 -9.15 21.17
C VAL A 83 0.63 -8.40 20.89
N GLU A 84 -0.19 -8.20 21.92
CA GLU A 84 -1.57 -7.69 21.79
C GLU A 84 -1.67 -6.32 21.10
N ALA A 85 -0.64 -5.47 21.23
CA ALA A 85 -0.57 -4.19 20.54
C ALA A 85 -0.67 -4.33 19.00
N ALA A 86 -0.29 -5.48 18.43
CA ALA A 86 -0.35 -5.75 17.00
C ALA A 86 -1.71 -6.30 16.52
N ARG A 87 -2.63 -6.67 17.43
CA ARG A 87 -3.90 -7.31 17.08
C ARG A 87 -4.80 -6.41 16.23
N GLY A 88 -4.90 -5.13 16.60
CA GLY A 88 -5.75 -4.15 15.90
C GLY A 88 -5.39 -3.98 14.42
N GLU A 89 -4.09 -4.05 14.10
CA GLU A 89 -3.59 -3.94 12.72
C GLU A 89 -3.57 -5.29 11.98
N ALA A 90 -3.77 -6.41 12.67
CA ALA A 90 -3.78 -7.75 12.11
C ALA A 90 -5.16 -8.16 11.55
N THR A 91 -5.83 -7.26 10.83
CA THR A 91 -7.16 -7.52 10.25
C THR A 91 -7.11 -8.52 9.08
N GLY A 92 -8.21 -9.24 8.86
CA GLY A 92 -8.33 -10.23 7.79
C GLY A 92 -7.54 -11.53 8.04
N TYR A 93 -7.64 -12.45 7.09
CA TYR A 93 -6.93 -13.74 7.09
C TYR A 93 -5.40 -13.61 7.15
N SER A 94 -4.70 -14.65 7.59
CA SER A 94 -3.25 -14.65 7.78
C SER A 94 -2.47 -14.59 6.47
N PHE A 95 -2.87 -15.40 5.49
CA PHE A 95 -2.08 -15.60 4.27
C PHE A 95 -2.59 -14.73 3.11
N PRO A 96 -1.71 -14.07 2.35
CA PRO A 96 -0.31 -13.76 2.68
C PRO A 96 -0.20 -12.51 3.57
N SER A 97 0.98 -12.27 4.15
CA SER A 97 1.23 -11.10 5.01
C SER A 97 1.25 -9.78 4.24
N GLY A 98 0.26 -8.91 4.49
CA GLY A 98 0.16 -7.60 3.83
C GLY A 98 1.32 -6.67 4.16
N HIS A 99 1.74 -6.57 5.43
CA HIS A 99 2.85 -5.70 5.83
C HIS A 99 4.18 -6.13 5.20
N THR A 100 4.44 -7.43 5.18
CA THR A 100 5.64 -7.99 4.54
C THR A 100 5.62 -7.74 3.03
N GLN A 101 4.47 -7.96 2.38
CA GLN A 101 4.32 -7.78 0.94
C GLN A 101 4.43 -6.30 0.55
N ASN A 102 3.87 -5.40 1.35
CA ASN A 102 4.01 -3.96 1.19
C ASN A 102 5.47 -3.51 1.33
N ALA A 103 6.17 -3.94 2.39
CA ALA A 103 7.58 -3.63 2.55
C ALA A 103 8.40 -4.13 1.34
N ALA A 104 8.19 -5.38 0.92
CA ALA A 104 8.85 -5.95 -0.26
C ALA A 104 8.55 -5.17 -1.55
N ALA A 105 7.31 -4.72 -1.76
CA ALA A 105 6.91 -4.00 -2.95
C ALA A 105 7.38 -2.54 -2.96
N TYR A 106 7.00 -1.75 -1.96
CA TYR A 106 7.30 -0.32 -1.91
C TYR A 106 8.78 -0.06 -1.68
N LEU A 107 9.35 -0.64 -0.62
CA LEU A 107 10.75 -0.45 -0.28
C LEU A 107 11.65 -1.16 -1.30
N GLY A 108 11.27 -2.35 -1.77
CA GLY A 108 11.98 -3.03 -2.85
C GLY A 108 11.98 -2.23 -4.16
N GLY A 109 10.88 -1.54 -4.48
CA GLY A 109 10.81 -0.59 -5.60
C GLY A 109 11.80 0.57 -5.44
N ILE A 110 11.88 1.17 -4.25
CA ILE A 110 12.85 2.24 -3.93
C ILE A 110 14.29 1.71 -4.04
N ALA A 111 14.57 0.54 -3.48
CA ALA A 111 15.89 -0.09 -3.58
C ALA A 111 16.25 -0.38 -5.05
N ARG A 112 15.30 -0.79 -5.87
CA ARG A 112 15.51 -1.06 -7.30
C ARG A 112 15.86 0.20 -8.08
N LEU A 113 15.27 1.34 -7.71
CA LEU A 113 15.52 2.66 -8.29
C LEU A 113 16.84 3.30 -7.82
N SER A 114 17.28 2.99 -6.60
CA SER A 114 18.52 3.54 -6.06
C SER A 114 19.75 3.08 -6.86
N LYS A 115 20.78 3.92 -6.95
CA LYS A 115 22.12 3.53 -7.42
C LYS A 115 23.11 3.29 -6.28
N ASN A 116 22.80 3.79 -5.08
CA ASN A 116 23.66 3.69 -3.91
C ASN A 116 23.52 2.29 -3.28
N LYS A 117 24.61 1.51 -3.28
CA LYS A 117 24.65 0.14 -2.76
C LYS A 117 24.39 0.07 -1.25
N ILE A 118 24.88 1.04 -0.48
CA ILE A 118 24.67 1.11 0.98
C ILE A 118 23.19 1.33 1.28
N LEU A 119 22.56 2.29 0.58
CA LEU A 119 21.12 2.54 0.73
C LEU A 119 20.29 1.31 0.35
N LYS A 120 20.68 0.58 -0.70
CA LYS A 120 20.01 -0.68 -1.07
C LYS A 120 20.11 -1.73 0.04
N ALA A 121 21.31 -1.97 0.55
CA ALA A 121 21.53 -2.93 1.62
C ALA A 121 20.72 -2.57 2.87
N PHE A 122 20.69 -1.28 3.24
CA PHE A 122 19.88 -0.78 4.34
C PHE A 122 18.38 -1.02 4.11
N ILE A 123 17.86 -0.73 2.92
CA ILE A 123 16.45 -0.99 2.60
C ILE A 123 16.13 -2.49 2.65
N ILE A 124 17.00 -3.35 2.13
CA ILE A 124 16.82 -4.81 2.19
C ILE A 124 16.76 -5.27 3.65
N MET A 125 17.64 -4.76 4.50
CA MET A 125 17.60 -5.02 5.94
C MET A 125 16.24 -4.59 6.54
N LEU A 126 15.71 -3.42 6.19
CA LEU A 126 14.39 -2.99 6.66
C LEU A 126 13.26 -3.93 6.22
N ILE A 127 13.28 -4.42 4.97
CA ILE A 127 12.30 -5.39 4.48
C ILE A 127 12.35 -6.67 5.31
N LEU A 128 13.55 -7.19 5.60
CA LEU A 128 13.74 -8.38 6.42
C LEU A 128 13.33 -8.15 7.88
N LEU A 129 13.57 -6.96 8.43
CA LEU A 129 13.12 -6.59 9.78
C LEU A 129 11.59 -6.52 9.87
N VAL A 130 10.90 -5.97 8.86
CA VAL A 130 9.43 -6.00 8.80
C VAL A 130 8.91 -7.43 8.67
N ALA A 131 9.52 -8.26 7.82
CA ALA A 131 9.15 -9.67 7.69
C ALA A 131 9.28 -10.42 9.03
N LEU A 132 10.40 -10.21 9.74
CA LEU A 132 10.65 -10.80 11.04
C LEU A 132 9.67 -10.28 12.11
N SER A 133 9.36 -8.99 12.10
CA SER A 133 8.44 -8.38 13.07
C SER A 133 7.07 -9.05 13.02
N ARG A 134 6.58 -9.42 11.83
CA ARG A 134 5.28 -10.09 11.67
C ARG A 134 5.22 -11.48 12.30
N MET A 135 6.32 -12.22 12.29
CA MET A 135 6.42 -13.51 12.96
C MET A 135 6.63 -13.34 14.46
N TYR A 136 7.50 -12.41 14.87
CA TYR A 136 7.76 -12.11 16.29
C TYR A 136 6.49 -11.67 17.02
N LEU A 137 5.73 -10.74 16.44
CA LEU A 137 4.46 -10.26 16.97
C LEU A 137 3.38 -11.36 17.00
N GLY A 138 3.64 -12.52 16.39
CA GLY A 138 2.77 -13.70 16.43
C GLY A 138 1.59 -13.64 15.45
N VAL A 139 1.59 -12.69 14.52
CA VAL A 139 0.42 -12.43 13.68
C VAL A 139 0.48 -13.09 12.31
N HIS A 140 1.60 -13.72 11.96
CA HIS A 140 1.81 -14.44 10.71
C HIS A 140 2.75 -15.64 10.89
N THR A 141 2.55 -16.66 10.06
CA THR A 141 3.43 -17.82 9.96
C THR A 141 4.60 -17.57 8.99
N PRO A 142 5.66 -18.41 9.03
CA PRO A 142 6.78 -18.30 8.09
C PRO A 142 6.37 -18.45 6.62
N VAL A 143 5.33 -19.25 6.33
CA VAL A 143 4.79 -19.41 4.97
C VAL A 143 4.11 -18.12 4.51
N ASP A 144 3.31 -17.48 5.38
CA ASP A 144 2.66 -16.20 5.08
C ASP A 144 3.68 -15.11 4.72
N VAL A 145 4.81 -15.10 5.42
CA VAL A 145 5.90 -14.12 5.25
C VAL A 145 6.76 -14.45 4.04
N GLY A 146 7.18 -15.70 3.88
CA GLY A 146 8.01 -16.15 2.75
C GLY A 146 7.33 -15.91 1.41
N VAL A 147 6.05 -16.30 1.28
CA VAL A 147 5.29 -16.07 0.05
C VAL A 147 5.08 -14.58 -0.21
N SER A 148 4.80 -13.78 0.82
CA SER A 148 4.70 -12.31 0.68
C SER A 148 5.97 -11.66 0.13
N LEU A 149 7.14 -12.09 0.60
CA LEU A 149 8.43 -11.58 0.08
C LEU A 149 8.60 -11.92 -1.39
N VAL A 150 8.31 -13.17 -1.78
CA VAL A 150 8.41 -13.62 -3.17
C VAL A 150 7.46 -12.82 -4.06
N ILE A 151 6.19 -12.70 -3.69
CA ILE A 151 5.18 -11.96 -4.49
C ILE A 151 5.57 -10.48 -4.60
N GLY A 152 5.92 -9.84 -3.48
CA GLY A 152 6.29 -8.43 -3.46
C GLY A 152 7.49 -8.11 -4.35
N LEU A 153 8.57 -8.91 -4.23
CA LEU A 153 9.77 -8.73 -5.03
C LEU A 153 9.58 -9.11 -6.49
N LEU A 154 8.79 -10.15 -6.79
CA LEU A 154 8.49 -10.56 -8.15
C LEU A 154 7.88 -9.39 -8.95
N PHE A 155 6.91 -8.68 -8.37
CA PHE A 155 6.30 -7.53 -9.05
C PHE A 155 7.23 -6.33 -9.17
N VAL A 156 8.18 -6.12 -8.26
CA VAL A 156 9.23 -5.12 -8.42
C VAL A 156 9.99 -5.35 -9.74
N PHE A 157 10.43 -6.59 -9.98
CA PHE A 157 11.19 -6.92 -11.19
C PHE A 157 10.34 -6.92 -12.46
N ILE A 158 9.11 -7.43 -12.41
CA ILE A 158 8.20 -7.46 -13.57
C ILE A 158 7.77 -6.06 -13.99
N ALA A 159 7.44 -5.18 -13.05
CA ALA A 159 6.92 -3.86 -13.37
C ALA A 159 8.02 -2.86 -13.78
N TYR A 160 9.25 -3.03 -13.30
CA TYR A 160 10.34 -2.08 -13.52
C TYR A 160 10.58 -1.69 -15.00
N PRO A 161 10.62 -2.63 -15.97
CA PRO A 161 10.85 -2.29 -17.37
C PRO A 161 9.78 -1.37 -17.96
N PHE A 162 8.51 -1.51 -17.57
CA PHE A 162 7.42 -0.68 -18.07
C PHE A 162 7.56 0.78 -17.65
N PHE A 163 7.96 1.03 -16.39
CA PHE A 163 8.06 2.39 -15.87
C PHE A 163 9.41 3.06 -16.13
N ASN A 164 10.48 2.29 -16.32
CA ASN A 164 11.84 2.84 -16.50
C ASN A 164 12.35 2.79 -17.94
N GLN A 165 11.89 1.84 -18.77
CA GLN A 165 12.44 1.62 -20.13
C GLN A 165 11.40 1.74 -21.23
N ARG A 166 10.13 1.41 -20.95
CA ARG A 166 9.04 1.33 -21.94
C ARG A 166 7.83 2.16 -21.53
N GLU A 167 8.03 3.47 -21.36
CA GLU A 167 6.98 4.39 -20.92
C GLU A 167 5.77 4.43 -21.86
N ASP A 168 6.00 4.17 -23.16
CA ASP A 168 4.97 3.97 -24.18
C ASP A 168 4.03 2.82 -23.82
N LYS A 169 4.50 1.79 -23.10
CA LYS A 169 3.76 0.59 -22.73
C LYS A 169 3.19 0.59 -21.32
N ILE A 170 3.26 1.69 -20.56
CA ILE A 170 2.70 1.77 -19.19
C ILE A 170 1.20 1.43 -19.16
N HIS A 171 0.46 1.74 -20.23
CA HIS A 171 -0.96 1.41 -20.34
C HIS A 171 -1.24 -0.10 -20.21
N TRP A 172 -0.32 -0.99 -20.64
CA TRP A 172 -0.45 -2.43 -20.43
C TRP A 172 -0.29 -2.84 -18.97
N ALA A 173 0.60 -2.17 -18.23
CA ALA A 173 0.74 -2.40 -16.79
C ALA A 173 -0.55 -2.03 -16.05
N PHE A 174 -1.17 -0.91 -16.43
CA PHE A 174 -2.47 -0.51 -15.91
C PHE A 174 -3.61 -1.43 -16.34
N ALA A 175 -3.65 -1.87 -17.60
CA ALA A 175 -4.63 -2.83 -18.08
C ALA A 175 -4.55 -4.14 -17.29
N PHE A 176 -3.33 -4.64 -17.03
CA PHE A 176 -3.11 -5.82 -16.19
C PHE A 176 -3.61 -5.63 -14.76
N LEU A 177 -3.29 -4.49 -14.13
CA LEU A 177 -3.76 -4.16 -12.78
C LEU A 177 -5.29 -4.14 -12.71
N ILE A 178 -5.95 -3.42 -13.62
CA ILE A 178 -7.41 -3.34 -13.67
C ILE A 178 -8.03 -4.70 -13.96
N PHE A 179 -7.46 -5.49 -14.87
CA PHE A 179 -7.93 -6.84 -15.17
C PHE A 179 -7.93 -7.74 -13.93
N ILE A 180 -6.82 -7.79 -13.19
CA ILE A 180 -6.73 -8.58 -11.95
C ILE A 180 -7.74 -8.11 -10.90
N LEU A 181 -7.95 -6.80 -10.77
CA LEU A 181 -8.91 -6.25 -9.80
C LEU A 181 -10.37 -6.52 -10.21
N LEU A 182 -10.69 -6.46 -11.50
CA LEU A 182 -12.01 -6.83 -12.00
C LEU A 182 -12.28 -8.32 -11.79
N LEU A 183 -11.32 -9.20 -12.06
CA LEU A 183 -11.43 -10.61 -11.72
C LEU A 183 -11.65 -10.83 -10.22
N SER A 184 -10.98 -10.04 -9.38
CA SER A 184 -11.16 -10.10 -7.92
C SER A 184 -12.55 -9.63 -7.49
N VAL A 185 -13.10 -8.61 -8.14
CA VAL A 185 -14.50 -8.16 -7.92
C VAL A 185 -15.49 -9.25 -8.36
N LEU A 186 -15.32 -9.83 -9.55
CA LEU A 186 -16.16 -10.93 -10.01
C LEU A 186 -16.10 -12.11 -9.03
N PHE A 187 -14.92 -12.44 -8.53
CA PHE A 187 -14.77 -13.48 -7.51
C PHE A 187 -15.58 -13.16 -6.24
N ILE A 188 -15.47 -11.97 -5.66
CA ILE A 188 -16.16 -11.66 -4.38
C ILE A 188 -17.68 -11.49 -4.51
N GLU A 189 -18.19 -11.16 -5.69
CA GLU A 189 -19.62 -10.97 -5.93
C GLU A 189 -20.33 -12.26 -6.35
N PHE A 190 -19.66 -13.15 -7.09
CA PHE A 190 -20.29 -14.35 -7.63
C PHE A 190 -19.86 -15.66 -6.95
N TYR A 191 -18.76 -15.66 -6.20
CA TYR A 191 -18.35 -16.84 -5.44
C TYR A 191 -19.22 -17.03 -4.20
N HIS A 192 -19.78 -18.24 -4.06
CA HIS A 192 -20.60 -18.61 -2.92
C HIS A 192 -19.69 -19.04 -1.77
N PHE A 193 -19.44 -18.11 -0.84
CA PHE A 193 -18.66 -18.41 0.35
C PHE A 193 -19.42 -19.39 1.27
N PRO A 194 -18.71 -20.33 1.92
CA PRO A 194 -19.29 -21.20 2.95
C PRO A 194 -19.99 -20.42 4.06
N GLN A 195 -21.03 -21.02 4.66
CA GLN A 195 -21.84 -20.36 5.70
C GLN A 195 -21.07 -20.07 7.00
N ASP A 196 -20.03 -20.84 7.28
CA ASP A 196 -19.14 -20.73 8.44
C ASP A 196 -17.99 -19.73 8.24
N VAL A 197 -17.99 -18.99 7.12
CA VAL A 197 -16.95 -17.98 6.84
C VAL A 197 -16.96 -16.87 7.89
N ASP A 198 -15.77 -16.46 8.33
CA ASP A 198 -15.62 -15.30 9.21
C ASP A 198 -16.06 -14.03 8.46
N LEU A 199 -17.20 -13.48 8.88
CA LEU A 199 -17.83 -12.30 8.27
C LEU A 199 -16.97 -11.03 8.38
N ALA A 200 -16.21 -10.88 9.47
CA ALA A 200 -15.33 -9.73 9.64
C ALA A 200 -14.14 -9.80 8.68
N ASN A 201 -13.55 -10.99 8.50
CA ASN A 201 -12.48 -11.21 7.53
C ASN A 201 -12.99 -11.08 6.09
N LEU A 202 -14.21 -11.55 5.80
CA LEU A 202 -14.83 -11.40 4.49
C LEU A 202 -15.09 -9.92 4.15
N SER A 203 -15.71 -9.16 5.06
CA SER A 203 -15.94 -7.72 4.90
C SER A 203 -14.62 -6.97 4.69
N ASN A 204 -13.58 -7.28 5.49
CA ASN A 204 -12.26 -6.67 5.34
C ASN A 204 -11.64 -6.95 3.95
N GLY A 205 -11.73 -8.20 3.47
CA GLY A 205 -11.24 -8.56 2.14
C GLY A 205 -11.99 -7.84 1.02
N LYS A 206 -13.33 -7.80 1.08
CA LYS A 206 -14.16 -7.08 0.10
C LYS A 206 -13.81 -5.59 0.08
N LYS A 207 -13.73 -4.96 1.25
CA LYS A 207 -13.30 -3.57 1.42
C LYS A 207 -11.96 -3.30 0.74
N ASN A 208 -10.96 -4.15 0.96
CA ASN A 208 -9.62 -4.00 0.39
C ASN A 208 -9.62 -4.12 -1.13
N ILE A 209 -10.47 -4.98 -1.71
CA ILE A 209 -10.60 -5.09 -3.17
C ILE A 209 -11.23 -3.80 -3.74
N TYR A 210 -12.33 -3.33 -3.17
CA TYR A 210 -13.00 -2.11 -3.64
C TYR A 210 -12.13 -0.86 -3.53
N LEU A 211 -11.46 -0.66 -2.38
CA LEU A 211 -10.56 0.49 -2.21
C LEU A 211 -9.39 0.46 -3.20
N THR A 212 -8.80 -0.72 -3.44
CA THR A 212 -7.69 -0.88 -4.38
C THR A 212 -8.14 -0.63 -5.82
N LEU A 213 -9.33 -1.10 -6.20
CA LEU A 213 -9.94 -0.80 -7.51
C LEU A 213 -10.15 0.70 -7.70
N GLY A 214 -10.77 1.37 -6.72
CA GLY A 214 -10.99 2.81 -6.76
C GLY A 214 -9.68 3.60 -6.92
N ALA A 215 -8.69 3.29 -6.09
CA ALA A 215 -7.36 3.90 -6.18
C ALA A 215 -6.69 3.63 -7.54
N SER A 216 -6.79 2.41 -8.07
CA SER A 216 -6.20 2.05 -9.37
C SER A 216 -6.85 2.81 -10.52
N LEU A 217 -8.19 2.87 -10.57
CA LEU A 217 -8.91 3.66 -11.57
C LEU A 217 -8.55 5.15 -11.48
N GLY A 218 -8.46 5.70 -10.27
CA GLY A 218 -8.07 7.09 -10.04
C GLY A 218 -6.64 7.38 -10.46
N MET A 219 -5.72 6.43 -10.24
CA MET A 219 -4.33 6.50 -10.70
C MET A 219 -4.23 6.49 -12.23
N VAL A 220 -4.97 5.59 -12.91
CA VAL A 220 -5.00 5.54 -14.37
C VAL A 220 -5.48 6.87 -14.95
N LEU A 221 -6.59 7.40 -14.42
CA LEU A 221 -7.13 8.68 -14.85
C LEU A 221 -6.15 9.83 -14.59
N THR A 222 -5.56 9.87 -13.40
CA THR A 222 -4.51 10.83 -13.03
C THR A 222 -3.34 10.81 -14.00
N TYR A 223 -2.83 9.63 -14.35
CA TYR A 223 -1.71 9.49 -15.27
C TYR A 223 -2.02 10.12 -16.64
N TYR A 224 -3.19 9.80 -17.22
CA TYR A 224 -3.57 10.33 -18.52
C TYR A 224 -3.82 11.84 -18.49
N ILE A 225 -4.44 12.35 -17.42
CA ILE A 225 -4.67 13.79 -17.25
C ILE A 225 -3.36 14.55 -17.04
N ASP A 226 -2.45 14.06 -16.20
CA ASP A 226 -1.14 14.70 -16.02
C ASP A 226 -0.33 14.70 -17.32
N LYS A 227 -0.26 13.55 -18.01
CA LYS A 227 0.52 13.42 -19.24
C LYS A 227 0.02 14.36 -20.34
N ARG A 228 -1.29 14.61 -20.43
CA ARG A 228 -1.89 15.42 -21.50
C ARG A 228 -2.04 16.91 -21.12
N TYR A 229 -2.48 17.20 -19.90
CA TYR A 229 -2.93 18.54 -19.52
C TYR A 229 -2.07 19.20 -18.44
N ILE A 230 -1.86 18.55 -17.29
CA ILE A 230 -1.24 19.20 -16.12
C ILE A 230 0.27 19.34 -16.30
N LYS A 231 0.95 18.23 -16.62
CA LYS A 231 2.40 18.12 -16.80
C LYS A 231 3.17 18.85 -15.68
N PHE A 232 2.79 18.61 -14.42
CA PHE A 232 3.39 19.35 -13.31
C PHE A 232 4.88 19.04 -13.16
N ASP A 233 5.63 20.04 -12.65
CA ASP A 233 7.06 19.90 -12.33
C ASP A 233 7.24 19.55 -10.85
N THR A 234 8.07 18.55 -10.60
CA THR A 234 8.49 18.13 -9.26
C THR A 234 9.52 19.07 -8.66
N LYS A 235 10.26 19.83 -9.47
CA LYS A 235 11.31 20.74 -8.97
C LYS A 235 10.71 22.01 -8.39
N ALA A 236 11.26 22.43 -7.25
CA ALA A 236 10.99 23.70 -6.58
C ALA A 236 12.05 23.95 -5.49
N VAL A 237 12.16 25.18 -5.00
CA VAL A 237 12.94 25.51 -3.81
C VAL A 237 12.39 24.80 -2.56
N TRP A 238 13.24 24.60 -1.55
CA TRP A 238 12.93 23.74 -0.39
C TRP A 238 11.62 24.10 0.33
N TRP A 239 11.32 25.39 0.54
CA TRP A 239 10.11 25.81 1.25
C TRP A 239 8.84 25.54 0.42
N VAL A 240 8.92 25.67 -0.91
CA VAL A 240 7.82 25.28 -1.80
C VAL A 240 7.61 23.77 -1.77
N GLN A 241 8.69 22.97 -1.72
CA GLN A 241 8.58 21.52 -1.56
C GLN A 241 7.88 21.15 -0.24
N MET A 242 8.18 21.88 0.84
CA MET A 242 7.50 21.68 2.13
C MET A 242 6.01 22.01 2.03
N ILE A 243 5.63 23.11 1.37
CA ILE A 243 4.21 23.42 1.13
C ILE A 243 3.54 22.33 0.29
N LYS A 244 4.14 21.93 -0.83
CA LYS A 244 3.64 20.84 -1.70
C LYS A 244 3.36 19.58 -0.89
N LEU A 245 4.26 19.21 0.01
CA LEU A 245 4.15 17.99 0.79
C LEU A 245 3.16 18.11 1.94
N VAL A 246 3.32 19.10 2.83
CA VAL A 246 2.53 19.22 4.06
C VAL A 246 1.07 19.52 3.74
N VAL A 247 0.80 20.49 2.85
CA VAL A 247 -0.58 20.82 2.47
C VAL A 247 -1.19 19.69 1.65
N GLY A 248 -0.41 19.06 0.75
CA GLY A 248 -0.87 17.90 -0.01
C GLY A 248 -1.27 16.71 0.89
N ILE A 249 -0.43 16.36 1.87
CA ILE A 249 -0.74 15.32 2.86
C ILE A 249 -1.99 15.71 3.64
N ALA A 250 -2.08 16.95 4.13
CA ALA A 250 -3.24 17.42 4.89
C ALA A 250 -4.54 17.34 4.07
N LEU A 251 -4.51 17.70 2.79
CA LEU A 251 -5.66 17.60 1.89
C LEU A 251 -6.09 16.15 1.68
N VAL A 252 -5.14 15.26 1.35
CA VAL A 252 -5.45 13.86 1.06
C VAL A 252 -5.89 13.10 2.32
N MET A 253 -5.18 13.28 3.43
CA MET A 253 -5.49 12.63 4.71
C MET A 253 -6.75 13.21 5.35
N GLY A 254 -6.93 14.53 5.29
CA GLY A 254 -8.16 15.20 5.70
C GLY A 254 -9.35 14.66 4.94
N PHE A 255 -9.26 14.60 3.60
CA PHE A 255 -10.32 14.00 2.79
C PHE A 255 -10.56 12.53 3.18
N ARG A 256 -9.52 11.71 3.35
CA ARG A 256 -9.64 10.29 3.75
C ARG A 256 -10.45 10.10 5.03
N ILE A 257 -10.23 10.97 6.01
CA ILE A 257 -10.89 10.93 7.33
C ILE A 257 -12.33 11.44 7.20
N PHE A 258 -12.51 12.67 6.71
CA PHE A 258 -13.82 13.34 6.71
C PHE A 258 -14.82 12.77 5.70
N SER A 259 -14.36 12.16 4.60
CA SER A 259 -15.26 11.59 3.58
C SER A 259 -15.78 10.19 3.93
N LYS A 260 -15.23 9.51 4.96
CA LYS A 260 -15.59 8.11 5.27
C LYS A 260 -17.07 7.95 5.60
N GLU A 261 -17.55 8.63 6.64
CA GLU A 261 -18.94 8.50 7.10
C GLU A 261 -19.96 9.02 6.08
N PRO A 262 -19.77 10.19 5.44
CA PRO A 262 -20.70 10.66 4.41
C PRO A 262 -20.84 9.70 3.22
N LEU A 263 -19.73 9.15 2.72
CA LEU A 263 -19.77 8.22 1.59
C LEU A 263 -20.40 6.87 1.97
N LEU A 264 -20.12 6.37 3.17
CA LEU A 264 -20.77 5.16 3.67
C LEU A 264 -22.28 5.34 3.76
N LYS A 265 -22.76 6.49 4.28
CA LYS A 265 -24.20 6.82 4.31
C LYS A 265 -24.79 6.93 2.91
N LEU A 266 -24.10 7.61 1.98
CA LEU A 266 -24.55 7.79 0.61
C LEU A 266 -24.71 6.45 -0.15
N CYS A 267 -23.84 5.48 0.14
CA CYS A 267 -23.87 4.16 -0.49
C CYS A 267 -24.55 3.09 0.36
N ASN A 268 -25.39 3.46 1.33
CA ASN A 268 -26.13 2.53 2.20
C ASN A 268 -25.23 1.48 2.90
N GLY A 269 -24.04 1.89 3.34
CA GLY A 269 -23.07 1.01 4.00
C GLY A 269 -22.29 0.07 3.06
N SER A 270 -22.50 0.15 1.74
CA SER A 270 -21.80 -0.68 0.77
C SER A 270 -20.29 -0.38 0.72
N GLU A 271 -19.49 -1.43 0.52
CA GLU A 271 -18.04 -1.33 0.35
C GLU A 271 -17.62 -0.55 -0.91
N ILE A 272 -18.55 -0.34 -1.86
CA ILE A 272 -18.35 0.55 -3.01
C ILE A 272 -17.99 1.97 -2.55
N ALA A 273 -18.51 2.43 -1.39
CA ALA A 273 -18.13 3.72 -0.80
C ALA A 273 -16.61 3.84 -0.59
N ASN A 274 -15.95 2.75 -0.18
CA ASN A 274 -14.50 2.73 -0.03
C ASN A 274 -13.78 2.87 -1.38
N GLY A 275 -14.32 2.27 -2.45
CA GLY A 275 -13.83 2.49 -3.81
C GLY A 275 -13.95 3.95 -4.27
N ILE A 276 -15.13 4.55 -4.11
CA ILE A 276 -15.37 5.97 -4.47
C ILE A 276 -14.45 6.91 -3.69
N ARG A 277 -14.26 6.63 -2.40
CA ARG A 277 -13.38 7.40 -1.52
C ARG A 277 -11.93 7.39 -2.01
N TYR A 278 -11.36 6.21 -2.26
CA TYR A 278 -9.96 6.09 -2.68
C TYR A 278 -9.74 6.53 -4.13
N PHE A 279 -10.75 6.40 -5.00
CA PHE A 279 -10.75 7.05 -6.31
C PHE A 279 -10.61 8.57 -6.16
N SER A 280 -11.48 9.18 -5.36
CA SER A 280 -11.48 10.63 -5.10
C SER A 280 -10.16 11.10 -4.47
N MET A 281 -9.58 10.32 -3.55
CA MET A 281 -8.25 10.61 -3.00
C MET A 281 -7.18 10.70 -4.07
N MET A 282 -7.19 9.80 -5.07
CA MET A 282 -6.24 9.84 -6.17
C MET A 282 -6.47 11.05 -7.09
N ILE A 283 -7.73 11.46 -7.31
CA ILE A 283 -8.02 12.69 -8.05
C ILE A 283 -7.50 13.93 -7.30
N ILE A 284 -7.68 14.00 -5.99
CA ILE A 284 -7.16 15.10 -5.17
C ILE A 284 -5.63 15.13 -5.24
N ALA A 285 -4.98 13.99 -4.98
CA ALA A 285 -3.52 13.88 -4.92
C ALA A 285 -2.84 14.08 -6.28
N GLY A 286 -3.49 13.61 -7.34
CA GLY A 286 -2.92 13.46 -8.67
C GLY A 286 -3.30 14.57 -9.66
N ILE A 287 -4.46 15.21 -9.45
CA ILE A 287 -5.01 16.20 -10.37
C ILE A 287 -5.20 17.53 -9.65
N LEU A 288 -6.07 17.60 -8.64
CA LEU A 288 -6.48 18.87 -8.04
C LEU A 288 -5.31 19.57 -7.33
N TRP A 289 -4.55 18.84 -6.53
CA TRP A 289 -3.41 19.42 -5.81
C TRP A 289 -2.28 19.87 -6.75
N PRO A 290 -1.83 19.05 -7.72
CA PRO A 290 -0.79 19.47 -8.66
C PRO A 290 -1.14 20.67 -9.56
N LEU A 291 -2.42 21.00 -9.78
CA LEU A 291 -2.81 22.24 -10.50
C LEU A 291 -2.25 23.51 -9.83
N SER A 292 -2.03 23.48 -8.50
CA SER A 292 -1.44 24.60 -7.75
C SER A 292 0.07 24.75 -7.95
N PHE A 293 0.78 23.70 -8.42
CA PHE A 293 2.26 23.66 -8.37
C PHE A 293 2.90 24.69 -9.29
N LYS A 294 2.29 24.97 -10.44
CA LYS A 294 2.78 26.00 -11.37
C LYS A 294 2.76 27.39 -10.72
N TRP A 295 1.73 27.68 -9.94
CA TRP A 295 1.61 28.94 -9.21
C TRP A 295 2.58 28.98 -8.03
N LEU A 296 2.65 27.91 -7.23
CA LEU A 296 3.60 27.80 -6.10
C LEU A 296 5.06 27.98 -6.55
N ASN A 297 5.44 27.34 -7.67
CA ASN A 297 6.79 27.47 -8.21
C ASN A 297 7.10 28.92 -8.65
N LYS A 298 6.12 29.66 -9.18
CA LYS A 298 6.30 31.08 -9.55
C LYS A 298 6.57 31.98 -8.34
N LEU A 299 6.01 31.67 -7.17
CA LEU A 299 6.28 32.44 -5.95
C LEU A 299 7.77 32.41 -5.56
N SER A 300 8.46 31.30 -5.83
CA SER A 300 9.90 31.19 -5.55
C SER A 300 10.77 32.03 -6.48
N ASN A 301 10.36 32.23 -7.74
CA ASN A 301 11.12 33.02 -8.71
C ASN A 301 10.97 34.54 -8.50
N LYS A 302 10.03 34.99 -7.66
CA LYS A 302 9.86 36.40 -7.31
C LYS A 302 10.67 36.82 -6.08
N ASN A 303 11.22 35.86 -5.32
CA ASN A 303 11.93 36.06 -4.06
C ASN A 303 13.43 35.72 -4.15
N ASN A 304 13.93 35.46 -5.36
CA ASN A 304 15.35 35.32 -5.71
C ASN A 304 15.72 36.46 -6.67
#